data_AF-A0A962EF43-F1
#
_entry.id   AF-A0A962EF43-F1
#
_cell.length_a   1.000
_cell.length_b   1.000
_cell.length_c   1.000
_cell.angle_alpha   90.00
_cell.angle_beta   90.00
_cell.angle_gamma   90.00
#
_symmetry.space_group_name_H-M   'P 1'
#
loop_
_entity.id
_entity.type
_entity.pdbx_description
1 polymer ?
#
loop_
_entity_poly.entity_id
_entity_poly.type
_entity_poly.pdbx_seq_one_letter_code
_entity_poly.pdbx_strand_id
1 'polypeptide(L)'
;ARLHNPTVARFERALATLEGAQQAVAFGSGMAALTGVLLALGDQGRHVVAVRPLYGGTDHLLATGLLGTEVSFVDADAVGAAIRPDTALVMIETPANPTVELVDIEAIVRQAG
;
A
#
# COMPACT_ATOMS: atom_id res chain seq x y z
N ALA A 1 -13.82 -21.52 9.19
CA ALA A 1 -14.12 -20.27 8.46
C ALA A 1 -12.84 -19.47 8.15
N ARG A 2 -11.83 -20.09 7.49
CA ARG A 2 -10.54 -19.44 7.16
C ARG A 2 -10.52 -18.85 5.75
N LEU A 3 -11.01 -19.60 4.77
CA LEU A 3 -11.06 -19.18 3.36
C LEU A 3 -12.36 -18.46 3.00
N HIS A 4 -13.45 -18.78 3.71
CA HIS A 4 -14.75 -18.17 3.47
C HIS A 4 -15.57 -18.13 4.76
N ASN A 5 -16.32 -17.03 4.92
CA ASN A 5 -17.27 -16.80 5.99
C ASN A 5 -18.39 -15.87 5.45
N PRO A 6 -19.68 -16.24 5.53
CA PRO A 6 -20.77 -15.41 5.00
C PRO A 6 -20.85 -13.99 5.58
N THR A 7 -20.51 -13.81 6.86
CA THR A 7 -20.47 -12.49 7.52
C THR A 7 -19.36 -11.63 6.94
N VAL A 8 -18.16 -12.20 6.76
CA VAL A 8 -17.02 -11.50 6.15
C VAL A 8 -17.31 -11.16 4.69
N ALA A 9 -17.90 -12.10 3.93
CA ALA A 9 -18.27 -11.87 2.53
C ALA A 9 -19.32 -10.75 2.36
N ARG A 10 -20.15 -10.49 3.37
CA ARG A 10 -21.06 -9.34 3.36
C ARG A 10 -20.31 -8.02 3.59
N PHE A 11 -19.33 -8.02 4.50
CA PHE A 11 -18.46 -6.85 4.73
C PHE A 11 -17.62 -6.53 3.49
N GLU A 12 -16.97 -7.52 2.89
CA GLU A 12 -16.14 -7.37 1.69
C GLU A 12 -16.93 -6.76 0.52
N ARG A 13 -18.15 -7.26 0.26
CA ARG A 13 -19.02 -6.69 -0.78
C ARG A 13 -19.43 -5.25 -0.50
N ALA A 14 -19.76 -4.92 0.76
CA ALA A 14 -20.12 -3.57 1.14
C ALA A 14 -18.94 -2.61 0.98
N LEU A 15 -17.75 -3.00 1.43
CA LEU A 15 -16.53 -2.20 1.30
C LEU A 15 -16.15 -1.98 -0.16
N ALA A 16 -16.17 -3.03 -0.98
CA ALA A 16 -15.91 -2.92 -2.42
C ALA A 16 -16.87 -1.92 -3.10
N THR A 17 -18.16 -1.95 -2.71
CA THR A 17 -19.16 -1.00 -3.24
C THR A 17 -18.86 0.45 -2.83
N LEU A 18 -18.47 0.67 -1.57
CA LEU A 18 -18.16 2.02 -1.06
C LEU A 18 -16.92 2.63 -1.72
N GLU A 19 -15.91 1.81 -1.98
CA GLU A 19 -14.66 2.23 -2.63
C GLU A 19 -14.76 2.21 -4.18
N GLY A 20 -15.90 1.81 -4.75
CA GLY A 20 -16.05 1.65 -6.20
C GLY A 20 -15.16 0.55 -6.80
N ALA A 21 -14.68 -0.39 -5.98
CA ALA A 21 -13.82 -1.48 -6.38
C ALA A 21 -14.63 -2.71 -6.84
N GLN A 22 -14.03 -3.55 -7.71
CA GLN A 22 -14.66 -4.79 -8.15
C GLN A 22 -14.78 -5.83 -7.03
N GLN A 23 -13.78 -5.89 -6.15
CA GLN A 23 -13.67 -6.85 -5.04
C GLN A 23 -12.92 -6.22 -3.87
N ALA A 24 -13.13 -6.76 -2.66
CA ALA A 24 -12.34 -6.47 -1.48
C ALA A 24 -12.08 -7.78 -0.71
N VAL A 25 -11.00 -7.81 0.07
CA VAL A 25 -10.62 -8.95 0.91
C VAL A 25 -10.36 -8.45 2.32
N ALA A 26 -10.99 -9.08 3.31
CA ALA A 26 -10.80 -8.73 4.72
C ALA A 26 -9.61 -9.48 5.33
N PHE A 27 -8.84 -8.78 6.16
CA PHE A 27 -7.69 -9.33 6.88
C PHE A 27 -7.88 -9.20 8.39
N GLY A 28 -7.08 -9.94 9.16
CA GLY A 28 -7.12 -9.88 10.63
C GLY A 28 -6.67 -8.54 11.23
N SER A 29 -5.96 -7.71 10.45
CA SER A 29 -5.55 -6.35 10.80
C SER A 29 -5.11 -5.56 9.56
N GLY A 30 -4.93 -4.24 9.70
CA GLY A 30 -4.34 -3.42 8.63
C GLY A 30 -2.91 -3.84 8.26
N MET A 31 -2.10 -4.22 9.25
CA MET A 31 -0.74 -4.73 8.98
C MET A 31 -0.76 -6.08 8.25
N ALA A 32 -1.77 -6.93 8.52
CA ALA A 32 -1.95 -8.17 7.77
C ALA A 32 -2.38 -7.90 6.32
N ALA A 33 -3.21 -6.89 6.07
CA ALA A 33 -3.56 -6.45 4.73
C ALA A 33 -2.33 -5.93 3.96
N LEU A 34 -1.55 -5.03 4.56
CA LEU A 34 -0.31 -4.51 3.97
C LEU A 34 0.70 -5.63 3.67
N THR A 35 0.93 -6.52 4.64
CA THR A 35 1.81 -7.68 4.44
C THR A 35 1.31 -8.57 3.30
N GLY A 36 0.00 -8.80 3.21
CA GLY A 36 -0.62 -9.55 2.13
C GLY A 36 -0.37 -8.91 0.75
N VAL A 37 -0.53 -7.58 0.65
CA VAL A 37 -0.22 -6.82 -0.58
C VAL A 37 1.25 -6.99 -0.95
N LEU A 38 2.18 -6.77 -0.02
CA LEU A 38 3.62 -6.86 -0.27
C LEU A 38 4.04 -8.29 -0.70
N LEU A 39 3.49 -9.33 -0.08
CA LEU A 39 3.75 -10.72 -0.47
C LEU A 39 3.15 -11.07 -1.84
N ALA A 40 1.99 -10.48 -2.18
CA ALA A 40 1.33 -10.72 -3.47
C ALA A 40 2.08 -10.12 -4.66
N LEU A 41 2.95 -9.12 -4.45
CA LEU A 41 3.86 -8.61 -5.49
C LEU A 41 4.78 -9.73 -6.02
N GLY A 42 5.15 -10.70 -5.16
CA GLY A 42 5.89 -11.89 -5.57
C GLY A 42 7.19 -11.58 -6.30
N ASP A 43 7.39 -12.21 -7.46
CA ASP A 43 8.55 -11.99 -8.33
C ASP A 43 8.32 -10.86 -9.37
N GLN A 44 7.15 -10.21 -9.39
CA GLN A 44 6.81 -9.14 -10.35
C GLN A 44 7.64 -7.86 -10.13
N GLY A 45 8.34 -7.76 -9.01
CA GLY A 45 9.18 -6.64 -8.63
C GLY A 45 9.19 -6.49 -7.12
N ARG A 46 10.38 -6.37 -6.54
CA ARG A 46 10.55 -6.22 -5.08
C ARG A 46 10.74 -4.78 -4.67
N HIS A 47 10.79 -3.85 -5.62
CA HIS A 47 11.00 -2.44 -5.35
C HIS A 47 9.69 -1.71 -5.08
N VAL A 48 9.63 -0.98 -3.96
CA VAL A 48 8.53 -0.13 -3.53
C VAL A 48 9.03 1.31 -3.42
N VAL A 49 8.28 2.28 -3.94
CA VAL A 49 8.49 3.70 -3.63
C VAL A 49 7.53 4.08 -2.51
N ALA A 50 8.04 4.52 -1.37
CA ALA A 50 7.24 4.87 -0.20
C ALA A 50 7.34 6.37 0.08
N VAL A 51 6.20 7.06 0.04
CA VAL A 51 6.13 8.51 0.29
C VAL A 51 5.95 8.74 1.78
N ARG A 52 6.88 9.46 2.41
CA ARG A 52 6.78 9.83 3.82
C ARG A 52 6.04 11.17 3.99
N PRO A 53 5.40 11.39 5.15
CA PRO A 53 5.29 10.46 6.29
C PRO A 53 4.24 9.36 6.10
N LEU A 54 4.49 8.20 6.75
CA LEU A 54 3.58 7.05 6.83
C LEU A 54 3.35 6.67 8.29
N TYR A 55 2.29 5.91 8.55
CA TYR A 55 2.11 5.22 9.83
C TYR A 55 3.40 4.45 10.21
N GLY A 56 3.86 4.64 11.44
CA GLY A 56 5.15 4.09 11.89
C GLY A 56 5.29 2.58 11.77
N GLY A 57 4.19 1.81 11.86
CA GLY A 57 4.23 0.36 11.62
C GLY A 57 4.44 -0.01 10.15
N THR A 58 3.85 0.76 9.23
CA THR A 58 4.08 0.64 7.79
C THR A 58 5.53 0.96 7.46
N ASP A 59 6.02 2.09 7.97
CA ASP A 59 7.39 2.55 7.79
C ASP A 59 8.39 1.50 8.29
N HIS A 60 8.20 1.00 9.51
CA HIS A 60 9.05 -0.02 10.10
C HIS A 60 9.07 -1.31 9.28
N LEU A 61 7.90 -1.83 8.88
CA LEU A 61 7.84 -3.04 8.06
C LEU A 61 8.63 -2.89 6.76
N LEU A 62 8.43 -1.78 6.05
CA LEU A 62 9.14 -1.46 4.80
C LEU A 62 10.65 -1.30 5.02
N ALA A 63 11.07 -0.56 6.05
CA ALA A 63 12.47 -0.29 6.35
C ALA A 63 13.25 -1.54 6.79
N THR A 64 12.59 -2.52 7.42
CA THR A 64 13.26 -3.76 7.85
C THR A 64 13.66 -4.67 6.69
N GLY A 65 12.98 -4.55 5.53
CA GLY A 65 13.17 -5.48 4.42
C GLY A 65 12.79 -6.93 4.76
N LEU A 66 12.04 -7.17 5.84
CA LEU A 66 11.72 -8.52 6.34
C LEU A 66 11.04 -9.41 5.28
N LEU A 67 10.25 -8.80 4.40
CA LEU A 67 9.55 -9.48 3.30
C LEU A 67 10.36 -9.53 2.01
N GLY A 68 11.63 -9.12 2.03
CA GLY A 68 12.52 -9.08 0.87
C GLY A 68 12.23 -7.94 -0.10
N THR A 69 11.45 -6.94 0.29
CA THR A 69 11.19 -5.72 -0.48
C THR A 69 12.35 -4.72 -0.37
N GLU A 70 12.79 -4.19 -1.50
CA GLU A 70 13.64 -3.00 -1.56
C GLU A 70 12.77 -1.75 -1.56
N VAL A 71 13.15 -0.70 -0.83
CA VAL A 71 12.30 0.48 -0.67
C VAL A 71 13.08 1.77 -0.92
N SER A 72 12.56 2.61 -1.80
CA SER A 72 12.98 4.01 -1.93
C SER A 72 12.03 4.90 -1.15
N PHE A 73 12.51 5.50 -0.06
CA PHE A 73 11.74 6.48 0.71
C PHE A 73 11.94 7.87 0.12
N VAL A 74 10.85 8.55 -0.20
CA VAL A 74 10.86 9.85 -0.89
C VAL A 74 9.81 10.81 -0.34
N ASP A 75 9.98 12.10 -0.67
CA ASP A 75 8.92 13.09 -0.58
C ASP A 75 7.99 13.00 -1.81
N ALA A 76 6.80 13.59 -1.71
CA ALA A 76 5.73 13.46 -2.70
C ALA A 76 6.10 13.96 -4.12
N ASP A 77 7.01 14.91 -4.23
CA ASP A 77 7.47 15.50 -5.50
C ASP A 77 8.61 14.70 -6.17
N ALA A 78 9.15 13.69 -5.48
CA ALA A 78 10.27 12.88 -5.94
C ALA A 78 9.87 11.46 -6.37
N VAL A 79 8.56 11.12 -6.38
CA VAL A 79 8.07 9.79 -6.76
C VAL A 79 8.54 9.39 -8.15
N GLY A 80 8.36 10.26 -9.14
CA GLY A 80 8.70 9.93 -10.53
C GLY A 80 10.20 9.64 -10.73
N ALA A 81 11.07 10.32 -9.98
CA ALA A 81 12.51 10.11 -10.05
C ALA A 81 12.97 8.80 -9.36
N ALA A 82 12.17 8.28 -8.44
CA ALA A 82 12.45 7.03 -7.73
C ALA A 82 11.89 5.78 -8.44
N ILE A 83 11.09 5.94 -9.49
CA ILE A 83 10.60 4.82 -10.29
C ILE A 83 11.77 4.14 -11.00
N ARG A 84 11.92 2.84 -10.74
CA ARG A 84 12.80 1.88 -11.41
C ARG A 84 11.99 0.95 -12.33
N PRO A 85 12.61 0.29 -13.33
CA PRO A 85 11.94 -0.70 -14.18
C PRO A 85 11.29 -1.87 -13.44
N ASP A 86 11.73 -2.16 -12.21
CA ASP A 86 11.22 -3.24 -11.34
C ASP A 86 10.36 -2.73 -10.17
N THR A 87 9.91 -1.47 -10.23
CA THR A 87 9.00 -0.89 -9.22
C THR A 87 7.62 -1.50 -9.34
N ALA A 88 7.18 -2.17 -8.29
CA ALA A 88 5.90 -2.88 -8.27
C ALA A 88 4.80 -2.14 -7.48
N LEU A 89 5.17 -1.16 -6.65
CA LEU A 89 4.23 -0.44 -5.79
C LEU A 89 4.72 0.98 -5.47
N VAL A 90 3.80 1.95 -5.52
CA VAL A 90 3.96 3.27 -4.90
C VAL A 90 3.03 3.31 -3.68
N MET A 91 3.60 3.47 -2.49
CA MET A 91 2.87 3.49 -1.20
C MET A 91 2.75 4.92 -0.69
N ILE A 92 1.52 5.37 -0.46
CA ILE A 92 1.19 6.69 0.10
C ILE A 92 0.17 6.56 1.24
N GLU A 93 0.13 7.56 2.12
CA GLU A 93 -0.91 7.71 3.14
C GLU A 93 -1.36 9.19 3.17
N THR A 94 -2.67 9.44 3.11
CA THR A 94 -3.23 10.79 3.14
C THR A 94 -4.62 10.79 3.78
N PRO A 95 -4.86 11.61 4.81
CA PRO A 95 -3.86 12.35 5.58
C PRO A 95 -2.91 11.40 6.32
N ALA A 96 -1.61 11.71 6.35
CA ALA A 96 -0.61 10.87 6.96
C ALA A 96 -0.75 10.82 8.50
N ASN A 97 -0.65 9.64 9.11
CA ASN A 97 -0.62 9.50 10.56
C ASN A 97 0.82 9.61 11.11
N PRO A 98 1.12 10.47 12.10
CA PRO A 98 0.22 11.35 12.86
C PRO A 98 0.20 12.82 12.41
N THR A 99 0.98 13.18 11.39
CA THR A 99 1.24 14.61 11.06
C THR A 99 0.09 15.29 10.32
N VAL A 100 -0.86 14.52 9.78
CA VAL A 100 -2.02 14.98 8.98
C VAL A 100 -1.59 15.66 7.68
N GLU A 101 -0.37 15.36 7.22
CA GLU A 101 0.13 15.85 5.94
C GLU A 101 -0.68 15.24 4.79
N LEU A 102 -0.98 16.07 3.79
CA LEU A 102 -1.75 15.68 2.63
C LEU A 102 -0.82 15.47 1.44
N VAL A 103 -1.09 14.42 0.66
CA VAL A 103 -0.52 14.27 -0.68
C VAL A 103 -1.61 14.40 -1.75
N ASP A 104 -1.24 15.01 -2.86
CA ASP A 104 -2.09 15.07 -4.06
C ASP A 104 -2.02 13.73 -4.79
N ILE A 105 -3.08 12.93 -4.66
CA ILE A 105 -3.15 11.58 -5.25
C ILE A 105 -3.02 11.62 -6.77
N GLU A 106 -3.64 12.60 -7.44
CA GLU A 106 -3.60 12.72 -8.91
C GLU A 106 -2.17 13.05 -9.38
N ALA A 107 -1.47 13.93 -8.65
CA ALA A 107 -0.08 14.24 -8.95
C ALA A 107 0.84 13.03 -8.76
N ILE A 108 0.62 12.20 -7.72
CA ILE A 108 1.40 10.98 -7.49
C ILE A 108 1.16 9.96 -8.60
N VAL A 109 -0.11 9.72 -8.98
CA VAL A 109 -0.45 8.81 -10.08
C VAL A 109 0.23 9.26 -11.37
N ARG A 110 0.17 10.56 -11.71
CA ARG A 110 0.85 11.10 -12.91
C ARG A 110 2.37 10.91 -12.89
N GLN A 111 3.00 10.99 -11.71
CA GLN A 111 4.44 10.76 -11.57
C GLN A 111 4.83 9.28 -11.70
N ALA A 112 3.97 8.37 -11.23
CA ALA A 112 4.22 6.94 -11.25
C ALA A 112 4.20 6.33 -12.66
N GLY A 113 3.56 7.01 -13.62
CA GLY A 113 3.35 6.53 -15.00
C GLY A 113 2.09 5.68 -15.14
#